data_AF-A0A7M3X1Z4-F1
#
_entry.id   AF-A0A7M3X1Z4-F1
#
_cell.length_a   1.000
_cell.length_b   1.000
_cell.length_c   1.000
_cell.angle_alpha   90.00
_cell.angle_beta   90.00
_cell.angle_gamma   90.00
#
_symmetry.space_group_name_H-M   'P 1'
#
loop_
_entity.id
_entity.type
_entity.pdbx_description
1 polymer ?
#
loop_
_entity_poly.entity_id
_entity_poly.type
_entity_poly.pdbx_seq_one_letter_code
_entity_poly.pdbx_strand_id
1 'polypeptide(L)'
;MEEATQAFVFFWLAGLLVVAGTMIGFFSKVPLQRRMGMVLLALGLLSLMATPWTLSFSPSSAFGHLLGSLVGPAVLLGVGFYLITFSGNVPVGRLSKGDRTIGVGMVMFGVLWLEAMHWWILTPMYPGEVNRYWLIFWPTMLLGALAMSSGAFAVVNMVGDGREREQRLMVLVGCFVSLLLLLGVTLDGPNVGKEQFASEILLAAADIFGAMVGAAFAILLFAIVLAIYEAQQPAPKRLDPPTSTQLEQASQIIAQNLGGGTEDE
;
A
#
# COMPACT_ATOMS: atom_id res chain seq x y z
N MET A 1 -11.55 35.18 -5.44
CA MET A 1 -10.22 34.63 -5.77
C MET A 1 -10.29 34.03 -7.16
N GLU A 2 -9.24 34.17 -7.96
CA GLU A 2 -9.14 33.50 -9.28
C GLU A 2 -9.23 31.98 -9.13
N GLU A 3 -9.75 31.30 -10.15
CA GLU A 3 -9.97 29.85 -10.16
C GLU A 3 -8.71 29.05 -9.83
N ALA A 4 -7.56 29.46 -10.37
CA ALA A 4 -6.26 28.85 -10.09
C ALA A 4 -5.87 28.96 -8.60
N THR A 5 -6.16 30.11 -7.98
CA THR A 5 -5.90 30.32 -6.54
C THR A 5 -6.84 29.46 -5.68
N GLN A 6 -8.11 29.32 -6.10
CA GLN A 6 -9.05 28.43 -5.41
C GLN A 6 -8.62 26.96 -5.50
N ALA A 7 -8.22 26.49 -6.68
CA ALA A 7 -7.70 25.14 -6.90
C ALA A 7 -6.44 24.88 -6.04
N PHE A 8 -5.53 25.84 -5.98
CA PHE A 8 -4.34 25.73 -5.14
C PHE A 8 -4.68 25.57 -3.66
N VAL A 9 -5.57 26.42 -3.13
CA VAL A 9 -5.90 26.43 -1.69
C VAL A 9 -6.75 25.22 -1.28
N PHE A 10 -7.79 24.88 -2.03
CA PHE A 10 -8.74 23.86 -1.59
C PHE A 10 -8.34 22.44 -1.97
N PHE A 11 -7.51 22.26 -3.01
CA PHE A 11 -7.04 20.94 -3.44
C PHE A 11 -5.56 20.72 -3.14
N TRP A 12 -4.67 21.58 -3.66
CA TRP A 12 -3.22 21.32 -3.57
C TRP A 12 -2.65 21.50 -2.16
N LEU A 13 -3.08 22.53 -1.44
CA LEU A 13 -2.70 22.71 -0.04
C LEU A 13 -3.23 21.55 0.82
N ALA A 14 -4.47 21.13 0.59
CA ALA A 14 -5.03 19.95 1.25
C ALA A 14 -4.20 18.68 0.96
N GLY A 15 -3.79 18.47 -0.29
CA GLY A 15 -2.88 17.38 -0.67
C GLY A 15 -1.52 17.48 0.01
N LEU A 16 -0.95 18.68 0.14
CA LEU A 16 0.30 18.90 0.87
C LEU A 16 0.15 18.57 2.37
N LEU A 17 -0.99 18.91 2.97
CA LEU A 17 -1.30 18.51 4.35
C LEU A 17 -1.39 17.00 4.50
N VAL A 18 -1.94 16.28 3.52
CA VAL A 18 -1.96 14.81 3.51
C VAL A 18 -0.55 14.23 3.46
N VAL A 19 0.30 14.71 2.54
CA VAL A 19 1.68 14.22 2.41
C VAL A 19 2.50 14.52 3.66
N ALA A 20 2.50 15.78 4.12
CA ALA A 20 3.22 16.19 5.32
C ALA A 20 2.68 15.47 6.57
N GLY A 21 1.36 15.36 6.70
CA GLY A 21 0.70 14.65 7.79
C GLY A 21 1.08 13.17 7.84
N THR A 22 1.15 12.51 6.69
CA THR A 22 1.62 11.12 6.57
C THR A 22 3.08 11.00 6.99
N MET A 23 3.96 11.87 6.46
CA MET A 23 5.38 11.83 6.79
C MET A 23 5.63 12.02 8.30
N ILE A 24 5.01 13.04 8.89
CA ILE A 24 5.17 13.33 10.32
C ILE A 24 4.48 12.26 11.19
N GLY A 25 3.28 11.83 10.79
CA GLY A 25 2.44 10.91 11.54
C GLY A 25 2.98 9.48 11.62
N PHE A 26 3.74 9.03 10.62
CA PHE A 26 4.32 7.68 10.62
C PHE A 26 5.81 7.64 10.96
N PHE A 27 6.60 8.67 10.60
CA PHE A 27 8.06 8.63 10.77
C PHE A 27 8.58 9.41 11.98
N SER A 28 7.78 10.26 12.63
CA SER A 28 8.26 10.97 13.83
C SER A 28 8.37 10.04 15.04
N LYS A 29 9.51 10.14 15.74
CA LYS A 29 9.75 9.50 17.03
C LYS A 29 9.12 10.24 18.21
N VAL A 30 8.66 11.48 18.00
CA VAL A 30 8.08 12.34 19.06
C VAL A 30 6.56 12.15 19.10
N PRO A 31 5.96 11.75 20.23
CA PRO A 31 4.53 11.39 20.28
C PRO A 31 3.60 12.56 19.95
N LEU A 32 3.95 13.79 20.36
CA LEU A 32 3.17 14.98 20.03
C LEU A 32 3.19 15.26 18.53
N GLN A 33 4.36 15.24 17.90
CA GLN A 33 4.50 15.43 16.45
C GLN A 33 3.71 14.36 15.70
N ARG A 34 3.79 13.11 16.13
CA ARG A 34 3.01 12.01 15.56
C ARG A 34 1.52 12.31 15.58
N ARG A 35 0.98 12.75 16.73
CA ARG A 35 -0.44 13.11 16.87
C ARG A 35 -0.81 14.29 15.99
N MET A 36 0.03 15.32 15.93
CA MET A 36 -0.19 16.46 15.03
C MET A 36 -0.18 16.04 13.56
N GLY A 37 0.75 15.17 13.15
CA GLY A 37 0.80 14.61 11.80
C GLY A 37 -0.49 13.86 11.44
N MET A 38 -1.01 13.05 12.35
CA MET A 38 -2.30 12.36 12.16
C MET A 38 -3.48 13.33 12.04
N VAL A 39 -3.49 14.43 12.80
CA VAL A 39 -4.52 15.48 12.67
C VAL A 39 -4.41 16.19 11.33
N LEU A 40 -3.20 16.55 10.89
CA LEU A 40 -2.98 17.18 9.58
C LEU A 40 -3.42 16.26 8.43
N LEU A 41 -3.09 14.97 8.52
CA LEU A 41 -3.54 13.95 7.58
C LEU A 41 -5.08 13.90 7.51
N ALA A 42 -5.74 13.82 8.67
CA ALA A 42 -7.20 13.76 8.74
C ALA A 42 -7.85 15.03 8.15
N LEU A 43 -7.36 16.22 8.52
CA LEU A 43 -7.87 17.48 7.98
C LEU A 43 -7.64 17.60 6.47
N GLY A 44 -6.46 17.19 5.98
CA GLY A 44 -6.15 17.17 4.55
C GLY A 44 -7.08 16.24 3.78
N LEU A 45 -7.31 15.02 4.27
CA LEU A 45 -8.23 14.05 3.64
C LEU A 45 -9.67 14.56 3.63
N LEU A 46 -10.16 15.09 4.76
CA LEU A 46 -11.51 15.66 4.84
C LEU A 46 -11.66 16.84 3.88
N SER A 47 -10.66 17.71 3.78
CA SER A 47 -10.67 18.82 2.82
C SER A 47 -10.69 18.33 1.37
N LEU A 48 -9.89 17.32 1.02
CA LEU A 48 -9.91 16.72 -0.32
C LEU A 48 -11.26 16.09 -0.65
N MET A 49 -11.85 15.35 0.29
CA MET A 49 -13.19 14.79 0.14
C MET A 49 -14.26 15.87 -0.01
N ALA A 50 -14.06 17.05 0.57
CA ALA A 50 -14.98 18.18 0.46
C ALA A 50 -14.89 18.94 -0.88
N THR A 51 -13.88 18.66 -1.71
CA THR A 51 -13.65 19.35 -3.00
C THR A 51 -14.81 19.32 -4.00
N PRO A 52 -15.66 18.28 -4.08
CA PRO A 52 -16.88 18.31 -4.90
C PRO A 52 -17.82 19.47 -4.55
N TRP A 53 -17.85 19.88 -3.28
CA TRP A 53 -18.69 20.98 -2.80
C TRP A 53 -17.97 22.33 -2.79
N THR A 54 -16.65 22.35 -2.56
CA THR A 54 -15.88 23.60 -2.45
C THR A 54 -15.30 24.07 -3.79
N LEU A 55 -15.11 23.18 -4.76
CA LEU A 55 -14.50 23.43 -6.06
C LEU A 55 -15.25 22.69 -7.19
N SER A 56 -16.56 22.85 -7.29
CA SER A 56 -17.38 22.03 -8.22
C SER A 56 -16.96 22.09 -9.69
N PHE A 57 -16.34 23.19 -10.13
CA PHE A 57 -15.85 23.42 -11.50
C PHE A 57 -14.51 22.73 -11.83
N SER A 58 -13.74 22.29 -10.82
CA SER A 58 -12.38 21.80 -11.03
C SER A 58 -12.37 20.30 -11.39
N PRO A 59 -11.57 19.87 -12.40
CA PRO A 59 -11.35 18.45 -12.68
C PRO A 59 -10.82 17.68 -11.46
N SER A 60 -10.05 18.36 -10.60
CA SER A 60 -9.49 17.79 -9.37
C SER A 60 -10.57 17.39 -8.36
N SER A 61 -11.77 17.96 -8.45
CA SER A 61 -12.89 17.62 -7.56
C SER A 61 -13.49 16.25 -7.86
N ALA A 62 -13.32 15.74 -9.09
CA ALA A 62 -13.67 14.35 -9.40
C ALA A 62 -12.80 13.37 -8.59
N PHE A 63 -11.55 13.71 -8.27
CA PHE A 63 -10.71 12.90 -7.39
C PHE A 63 -11.24 12.89 -5.96
N GLY A 64 -11.62 14.06 -5.42
CA GLY A 64 -12.26 14.14 -4.11
C GLY A 64 -13.58 13.37 -4.02
N HIS A 65 -14.39 13.44 -5.08
CA HIS A 65 -15.61 12.65 -5.19
C HIS A 65 -15.34 11.14 -5.19
N LEU A 66 -14.31 10.68 -5.90
CA LEU A 66 -13.90 9.27 -5.88
C LEU A 66 -13.45 8.87 -4.48
N LEU A 67 -12.57 9.67 -3.85
CA LEU A 67 -12.08 9.39 -2.49
C LEU A 67 -13.25 9.22 -1.52
N GLY A 68 -14.23 10.13 -1.56
CA GLY A 68 -15.43 10.03 -0.75
C GLY A 68 -16.25 8.78 -1.03
N SER A 69 -16.41 8.42 -2.31
CA SER A 69 -17.12 7.20 -2.73
C SER A 69 -16.45 5.91 -2.24
N LEU A 70 -15.12 5.92 -2.11
CA LEU A 70 -14.33 4.76 -1.67
C LEU A 70 -14.25 4.61 -0.14
N VAL A 71 -14.62 5.61 0.66
CA VAL A 71 -14.50 5.53 2.13
C VAL A 71 -15.30 4.36 2.71
N GLY A 72 -16.56 4.19 2.29
CA GLY A 72 -17.43 3.11 2.75
C GLY A 72 -16.80 1.72 2.57
N PRO A 73 -16.53 1.29 1.31
CA PRO A 73 -15.89 0.01 1.08
C PRO A 73 -14.50 -0.10 1.70
N ALA A 74 -13.69 0.97 1.71
CA ALA A 74 -12.35 0.93 2.30
C ALA A 74 -12.39 0.70 3.82
N VAL A 75 -13.32 1.32 4.55
CA VAL A 75 -13.50 1.10 5.99
C VAL A 75 -13.97 -0.33 6.26
N LEU A 76 -14.93 -0.83 5.48
CA LEU A 76 -15.41 -2.21 5.60
C LEU A 76 -14.28 -3.22 5.38
N LEU A 77 -13.49 -3.04 4.33
CA LEU A 77 -12.34 -3.91 4.02
C LEU A 77 -11.25 -3.78 5.09
N GLY A 78 -10.86 -2.56 5.47
CA GLY A 78 -9.79 -2.31 6.43
C GLY A 78 -10.10 -2.88 7.82
N VAL A 79 -11.28 -2.58 8.35
CA VAL A 79 -11.73 -3.14 9.64
C VAL A 79 -11.98 -4.63 9.52
N GLY A 80 -12.57 -5.10 8.41
CA GLY A 80 -12.82 -6.52 8.17
C GLY A 80 -11.52 -7.34 8.17
N PHE A 81 -10.50 -6.90 7.44
CA PHE A 81 -9.18 -7.54 7.44
C PHE A 81 -8.49 -7.48 8.81
N TYR A 82 -8.63 -6.36 9.52
CA TYR A 82 -8.12 -6.24 10.90
C TYR A 82 -8.74 -7.31 11.80
N LEU A 83 -10.07 -7.41 11.82
CA LEU A 83 -10.78 -8.40 12.64
C LEU A 83 -10.39 -9.83 12.25
N ILE A 84 -10.31 -10.16 10.95
CA ILE A 84 -9.90 -11.49 10.47
C ILE A 84 -8.48 -11.82 10.91
N THR A 85 -7.55 -10.88 10.78
CA THR A 85 -6.12 -11.10 11.08
C THR A 85 -5.90 -11.32 12.58
N PHE A 86 -6.50 -10.48 13.42
CA PHE A 86 -6.28 -10.52 14.87
C PHE A 86 -7.20 -11.48 15.64
N SER A 87 -8.23 -12.05 14.99
CA SER A 87 -9.03 -13.17 15.53
C SER A 87 -8.52 -14.55 15.11
N GLY A 88 -7.45 -14.60 14.31
CA GLY A 88 -6.79 -15.83 13.87
C GLY A 88 -5.95 -16.51 14.97
N ASN A 89 -5.08 -17.42 14.55
CA ASN A 89 -4.13 -18.10 15.45
C ASN A 89 -2.97 -17.16 15.82
N VAL A 90 -3.28 -16.07 16.51
CA VAL A 90 -2.30 -15.09 17.00
C VAL A 90 -1.92 -15.46 18.45
N PRO A 91 -0.63 -15.54 18.79
CA PRO A 91 -0.17 -16.07 20.09
C PRO A 91 -0.55 -15.19 21.29
N VAL A 92 -0.79 -13.89 21.12
CA VAL A 92 -1.14 -12.96 22.20
C VAL A 92 -2.19 -11.94 21.74
N GLY A 93 -3.16 -11.61 22.60
CA GLY A 93 -4.13 -10.54 22.34
C GLY A 93 -5.21 -10.88 21.30
N ARG A 94 -5.55 -12.17 21.13
CA ARG A 94 -6.55 -12.61 20.15
C ARG A 94 -7.92 -11.98 20.39
N LEU A 95 -8.54 -11.51 19.31
CA LEU A 95 -9.96 -11.15 19.32
C LEU A 95 -10.84 -12.41 19.41
N SER A 96 -12.12 -12.22 19.71
CA SER A 96 -13.05 -13.35 19.84
C SER A 96 -13.28 -14.03 18.50
N LYS A 97 -13.73 -15.30 18.52
CA LYS A 97 -14.11 -16.00 17.29
C LYS A 97 -15.32 -15.33 16.59
N GLY A 98 -16.18 -14.65 17.34
CA GLY A 98 -17.31 -13.89 16.78
C GLY A 98 -16.84 -12.72 15.92
N ASP A 99 -15.79 -12.04 16.36
CA ASP A 99 -15.17 -10.92 15.62
C ASP A 99 -14.65 -11.36 14.25
N ARG A 100 -14.17 -12.61 14.14
CA ARG A 100 -13.77 -13.19 12.86
C ARG A 100 -14.92 -13.23 11.86
N THR A 101 -16.08 -13.72 12.29
CA THR A 101 -17.27 -13.84 11.43
C THR A 101 -17.77 -12.47 11.02
N ILE A 102 -17.77 -11.50 11.94
CA ILE A 102 -18.08 -10.09 11.64
C ILE A 102 -17.09 -9.56 10.59
N GLY A 103 -15.79 -9.79 10.77
CA GLY A 103 -14.75 -9.38 9.83
C GLY A 103 -14.94 -9.95 8.43
N VAL A 104 -15.27 -11.25 8.33
CA VAL A 104 -15.61 -11.88 7.04
C VAL A 104 -16.84 -11.22 6.41
N GLY A 105 -17.90 -10.99 7.19
CA GLY A 105 -19.08 -10.28 6.71
C GLY A 105 -18.74 -8.89 6.17
N MET A 106 -17.94 -8.11 6.90
CA MET A 106 -17.51 -6.76 6.49
C MET A 106 -16.70 -6.80 5.18
N VAL A 107 -15.77 -7.75 5.03
CA VAL A 107 -15.02 -7.90 3.77
C VAL A 107 -15.95 -8.24 2.61
N MET A 108 -16.87 -9.19 2.81
CA MET A 108 -17.84 -9.57 1.77
C MET A 108 -18.72 -8.38 1.35
N PHE A 109 -19.27 -7.62 2.30
CA PHE A 109 -20.05 -6.41 1.99
C PHE A 109 -19.20 -5.32 1.32
N GLY A 110 -17.93 -5.16 1.73
CA GLY A 110 -17.01 -4.20 1.10
C GLY A 110 -16.72 -4.55 -0.37
N VAL A 111 -16.49 -5.84 -0.67
CA VAL A 111 -16.31 -6.32 -2.05
C VAL A 111 -17.60 -6.14 -2.85
N LEU A 112 -18.76 -6.55 -2.32
CA LEU A 112 -20.05 -6.38 -3.00
C LEU A 112 -20.38 -4.91 -3.28
N TRP A 113 -19.98 -4.00 -2.38
CA TRP A 113 -20.13 -2.56 -2.60
C TRP A 113 -19.28 -2.10 -3.80
N LEU A 114 -18.00 -2.48 -3.84
CA LEU A 114 -17.14 -2.15 -4.98
C LEU A 114 -17.67 -2.73 -6.30
N GLU A 115 -18.16 -3.97 -6.29
CA GLU A 115 -18.80 -4.57 -7.46
C GLU A 115 -20.06 -3.81 -7.87
N ALA A 116 -20.90 -3.39 -6.92
CA ALA A 116 -22.07 -2.59 -7.21
C ALA A 116 -21.72 -1.20 -7.78
N MET A 117 -20.57 -0.63 -7.43
CA MET A 117 -20.07 0.60 -8.06
C MET A 117 -19.71 0.37 -9.54
N HIS A 118 -19.36 -0.85 -9.95
CA HIS A 118 -19.10 -1.15 -11.37
C HIS A 118 -20.36 -1.59 -12.12
N TRP A 119 -21.14 -2.51 -11.52
CA TRP A 119 -22.22 -3.24 -12.18
C TRP A 119 -23.62 -2.74 -11.88
N TRP A 120 -23.78 -1.70 -11.05
CA TRP A 120 -25.07 -1.21 -10.59
C TRP A 120 -25.16 0.33 -10.68
N ILE A 121 -26.31 0.91 -10.29
CA ILE A 121 -26.53 2.36 -10.23
C ILE A 121 -25.62 3.12 -9.24
N LEU A 122 -24.77 2.41 -8.48
CA LEU A 122 -23.85 3.01 -7.50
C LEU A 122 -22.54 3.52 -8.14
N THR A 123 -22.40 3.45 -9.46
CA THR A 123 -21.23 3.99 -10.15
C THR A 123 -20.99 5.45 -9.76
N PRO A 124 -19.76 5.83 -9.37
CA PRO A 124 -19.45 7.23 -9.07
C PRO A 124 -19.67 8.11 -10.30
N MET A 125 -20.70 8.96 -10.26
CA MET A 125 -21.02 9.93 -11.33
C MET A 125 -20.67 11.35 -10.88
N TYR A 126 -19.92 12.10 -11.67
CA TYR A 126 -19.54 13.48 -11.35
C TYR A 126 -19.02 14.30 -12.56
N PRO A 127 -19.63 15.46 -12.89
CA PRO A 127 -21.04 15.84 -12.80
C PRO A 127 -21.81 15.32 -14.04
N GLY A 128 -22.64 14.28 -13.87
CA GLY A 128 -23.49 13.71 -14.92
C GLY A 128 -22.84 12.63 -15.80
N GLU A 129 -21.51 12.50 -15.73
CA GLU A 129 -20.74 11.44 -16.39
C GLU A 129 -20.05 10.54 -15.36
N VAL A 130 -19.60 9.36 -15.80
CA VAL A 130 -18.80 8.49 -14.94
C VAL A 130 -17.54 9.21 -14.52
N ASN A 131 -17.24 9.16 -13.22
CA ASN A 131 -16.03 9.74 -12.67
C ASN A 131 -14.79 9.14 -13.36
N ARG A 132 -14.02 9.97 -14.06
CA ARG A 132 -12.81 9.53 -14.77
C ARG A 132 -11.82 8.77 -13.88
N TYR A 133 -11.70 9.14 -12.62
CA TYR A 133 -10.79 8.45 -11.71
C TYR A 133 -11.29 7.05 -11.33
N TRP A 134 -12.60 6.80 -11.37
CA TRP A 134 -13.15 5.44 -11.19
C TRP A 134 -12.73 4.53 -12.35
N LEU A 135 -12.80 5.06 -13.58
CA LEU A 135 -12.37 4.35 -14.79
C LEU A 135 -10.89 3.96 -14.76
N ILE A 136 -10.04 4.74 -14.09
CA ILE A 136 -8.63 4.41 -13.89
C ILE A 136 -8.46 3.46 -12.69
N PHE A 137 -9.08 3.79 -11.56
CA PHE A 137 -8.92 3.08 -10.29
C PHE A 137 -9.34 1.61 -10.41
N TRP A 138 -10.52 1.34 -10.95
CA TRP A 138 -11.10 0.00 -10.90
C TRP A 138 -10.30 -1.03 -11.72
N PRO A 139 -9.98 -0.79 -13.01
CA PRO A 139 -9.09 -1.67 -13.77
C PRO A 139 -7.71 -1.82 -13.12
N THR A 140 -7.12 -0.72 -12.65
CA THR A 140 -5.79 -0.74 -12.00
C THR A 140 -5.82 -1.59 -10.72
N MET A 141 -6.88 -1.48 -9.92
CA MET A 141 -7.05 -2.26 -8.70
C MET A 141 -7.20 -3.75 -9.01
N LEU A 142 -7.99 -4.12 -10.03
CA LEU A 142 -8.14 -5.51 -10.46
C LEU A 142 -6.83 -6.08 -11.01
N LEU A 143 -6.13 -5.36 -11.90
CA LEU A 143 -4.83 -5.80 -12.40
C LEU A 143 -3.79 -5.90 -11.28
N GLY A 144 -3.77 -4.94 -10.36
CA GLY A 144 -2.93 -4.98 -9.16
C GLY A 144 -3.24 -6.18 -8.28
N ALA A 145 -4.52 -6.49 -8.02
CA ALA A 145 -4.92 -7.66 -7.25
C ALA A 145 -4.54 -8.97 -7.94
N LEU A 146 -4.66 -9.04 -9.27
CA LEU A 146 -4.21 -10.19 -10.06
C LEU A 146 -2.68 -10.36 -9.97
N ALA A 147 -1.92 -9.29 -10.13
CA ALA A 147 -0.46 -9.30 -10.00
C ALA A 147 -0.02 -9.70 -8.58
N MET A 148 -0.65 -9.15 -7.55
CA MET A 148 -0.36 -9.46 -6.14
C MET A 148 -0.70 -10.91 -5.80
N SER A 149 -1.84 -11.44 -6.25
CA SER A 149 -2.21 -12.84 -6.03
C SER A 149 -1.25 -13.81 -6.73
N SER A 150 -0.84 -13.49 -7.96
CA SER A 150 0.13 -14.29 -8.73
C SER A 150 1.53 -14.24 -8.10
N GLY A 151 1.97 -13.06 -7.66
CA GLY A 151 3.24 -12.89 -6.96
C GLY A 151 3.26 -13.59 -5.60
N ALA A 152 2.17 -13.47 -4.83
CA ALA A 152 2.02 -14.19 -3.56
C ALA A 152 2.01 -15.70 -3.77
N PHE A 153 1.31 -16.19 -4.80
CA PHE A 153 1.35 -17.60 -5.18
C PHE A 153 2.78 -18.06 -5.49
N ALA A 154 3.52 -17.32 -6.32
CA ALA A 154 4.89 -17.66 -6.69
C ALA A 154 5.81 -17.70 -5.46
N VAL A 155 5.73 -16.71 -4.58
CA VAL A 155 6.54 -16.65 -3.35
C VAL A 155 6.22 -17.82 -2.41
N VAL A 156 4.93 -18.10 -2.16
CA VAL A 156 4.53 -19.20 -1.29
C VAL A 156 4.88 -20.55 -1.93
N ASN A 157 4.89 -20.67 -3.25
CA ASN A 157 5.29 -21.89 -3.96
C ASN A 157 6.81 -22.12 -3.94
N MET A 158 7.62 -21.06 -4.04
CA MET A 158 9.08 -21.18 -4.04
C MET A 158 9.69 -21.33 -2.64
N VAL A 159 9.12 -20.64 -1.65
CA VAL A 159 9.72 -20.50 -0.31
C VAL A 159 8.86 -21.15 0.78
N GLY A 160 7.57 -21.36 0.54
CA GLY A 160 6.63 -21.85 1.55
C GLY A 160 6.61 -23.38 1.63
N ASP A 161 7.20 -23.93 2.68
CA ASP A 161 7.07 -25.35 2.99
C ASP A 161 5.70 -25.65 3.64
N GLY A 162 5.00 -26.68 3.15
CA GLY A 162 3.69 -27.10 3.68
C GLY A 162 2.54 -26.11 3.53
N ARG A 163 2.62 -25.12 2.62
CA ARG A 163 1.64 -24.03 2.45
C ARG A 163 0.69 -24.18 1.25
N GLU A 164 0.31 -25.42 0.93
CA GLU A 164 -0.57 -25.70 -0.23
C GLU A 164 -1.95 -25.04 -0.12
N ARG A 165 -2.46 -24.86 1.10
CA ARG A 165 -3.76 -24.20 1.31
C ARG A 165 -3.67 -22.73 0.91
N GLU A 166 -2.64 -22.04 1.35
CA GLU A 166 -2.40 -20.63 1.05
C GLU A 166 -2.19 -20.44 -0.45
N GLN A 167 -1.42 -21.32 -1.10
CA GLN A 167 -1.25 -21.32 -2.56
C GLN A 167 -2.60 -21.44 -3.29
N ARG A 168 -3.43 -22.42 -2.91
CA ARG A 168 -4.78 -22.58 -3.51
C ARG A 168 -5.67 -21.37 -3.29
N LEU A 169 -5.58 -20.73 -2.13
CA LEU A 169 -6.33 -19.49 -1.86
C LEU A 169 -5.84 -18.33 -2.76
N MET A 170 -4.53 -18.19 -2.98
CA MET A 170 -4.01 -17.18 -3.90
C MET A 170 -4.49 -17.41 -5.35
N VAL A 171 -4.49 -18.67 -5.81
CA VAL A 171 -5.04 -19.03 -7.12
C VAL A 171 -6.52 -18.71 -7.21
N LEU A 172 -7.30 -19.03 -6.17
CA LEU A 172 -8.74 -18.73 -6.14
C LEU A 172 -9.01 -17.22 -6.25
N VAL A 173 -8.25 -16.39 -5.53
CA VAL A 173 -8.33 -14.93 -5.64
C VAL A 173 -7.97 -14.48 -7.05
N GLY A 174 -6.88 -15.02 -7.62
CA GLY A 174 -6.48 -14.73 -9.00
C GLY A 174 -7.58 -15.07 -10.01
N CYS A 175 -8.16 -16.27 -9.93
CA CYS A 175 -9.26 -16.69 -10.79
C CYS A 175 -10.50 -15.81 -10.63
N PHE A 176 -10.85 -15.43 -9.40
CA PHE A 176 -11.98 -14.52 -9.14
C PHE A 176 -11.75 -13.16 -9.81
N VAL A 177 -10.57 -12.56 -9.62
CA VAL A 177 -10.23 -11.27 -10.23
C VAL A 177 -10.16 -11.36 -11.76
N SER A 178 -9.60 -12.44 -12.31
CA SER A 178 -9.60 -12.69 -13.75
C SER A 178 -11.01 -12.82 -14.32
N LEU A 179 -11.93 -13.44 -13.57
CA LEU A 179 -13.34 -13.52 -13.96
C LEU A 179 -13.97 -12.12 -14.01
N LEU A 180 -13.72 -11.26 -13.02
CA LEU A 180 -14.23 -9.89 -13.01
C LEU A 180 -13.72 -9.07 -14.19
N LEU A 181 -12.41 -9.18 -14.52
CA LEU A 181 -11.81 -8.55 -15.70
C LEU A 181 -12.47 -9.07 -16.98
N LEU A 182 -12.67 -10.39 -17.10
CA LEU A 182 -13.33 -10.99 -18.25
C LEU A 182 -14.77 -10.51 -18.41
N LEU A 183 -15.52 -10.43 -17.31
CA LEU A 183 -16.90 -9.92 -17.32
C LEU A 183 -16.91 -8.46 -17.79
N GLY A 184 -16.03 -7.60 -17.29
CA GLY A 184 -15.98 -6.19 -17.66
C GLY A 184 -15.66 -5.94 -19.15
N VAL A 185 -14.85 -6.81 -19.78
CA VAL A 185 -14.55 -6.68 -21.23
C VAL A 185 -15.59 -7.35 -22.14
N THR A 186 -16.47 -8.17 -21.58
CA THR A 186 -17.48 -8.92 -22.37
C THR A 186 -18.89 -8.38 -22.23
N LEU A 187 -19.23 -7.82 -21.07
CA LEU A 187 -20.57 -7.34 -20.74
C LEU A 187 -20.58 -5.83 -20.55
N ASP A 188 -21.63 -5.20 -21.06
CA ASP A 188 -21.87 -3.78 -20.82
C ASP A 188 -22.49 -3.57 -19.44
N GLY A 189 -21.88 -2.71 -18.62
CA GLY A 189 -22.46 -2.23 -17.37
C GLY A 189 -23.50 -1.12 -17.61
N PRO A 190 -24.25 -0.71 -16.57
CA PRO A 190 -25.27 0.32 -16.72
C PRO A 190 -24.69 1.71 -17.06
N ASN A 191 -23.47 2.00 -16.58
CA ASN A 191 -22.80 3.29 -16.78
C ASN A 191 -21.45 3.18 -17.48
N VAL A 192 -20.82 2.00 -17.47
CA VAL A 192 -19.50 1.75 -18.09
C VAL A 192 -19.65 0.70 -19.17
N GLY A 193 -19.40 1.08 -20.43
CA GLY A 193 -19.43 0.15 -21.56
C GLY A 193 -18.18 -0.73 -21.63
N LYS A 194 -18.31 -1.91 -22.23
CA LYS A 194 -17.22 -2.89 -22.33
C LYS A 194 -16.01 -2.39 -23.12
N GLU A 195 -16.22 -1.60 -24.18
CA GLU A 195 -15.14 -1.05 -25.00
C GLU A 195 -14.33 -0.02 -24.22
N GLN A 196 -15.02 0.84 -23.47
CA GLN A 196 -14.38 1.80 -22.58
C GLN A 196 -13.57 1.08 -21.51
N PHE A 197 -14.16 0.09 -20.83
CA PHE A 197 -13.47 -0.68 -19.81
C PHE A 197 -12.24 -1.43 -20.36
N ALA A 198 -12.35 -2.03 -21.55
CA ALA A 198 -11.24 -2.70 -22.21
C ALA A 198 -10.09 -1.73 -22.56
N SER A 199 -10.41 -0.52 -23.03
CA SER A 199 -9.41 0.53 -23.26
C SER A 199 -8.69 0.92 -21.97
N GLU A 200 -9.44 1.13 -20.88
CA GLU A 200 -8.88 1.52 -19.59
C GLU A 200 -8.04 0.39 -18.96
N ILE A 201 -8.36 -0.89 -19.20
CA ILE A 201 -7.49 -2.03 -18.82
C ILE A 201 -6.13 -1.92 -19.51
N LEU A 202 -6.09 -1.62 -20.81
CA LEU A 202 -4.83 -1.50 -21.55
C LEU A 202 -3.99 -0.33 -21.04
N LEU A 203 -4.64 0.80 -20.75
CA LEU A 203 -3.98 1.97 -20.15
C LEU A 203 -3.44 1.64 -18.75
N ALA A 204 -4.24 1.02 -17.90
CA ALA A 204 -3.82 0.59 -16.56
C ALA A 204 -2.66 -0.43 -16.61
N ALA A 205 -2.68 -1.36 -17.58
CA ALA A 205 -1.58 -2.29 -17.79
C ALA A 205 -0.30 -1.55 -18.22
N ALA A 206 -0.40 -0.56 -19.10
CA ALA A 206 0.71 0.28 -19.51
C ALA A 206 1.26 1.11 -18.33
N ASP A 207 0.40 1.64 -17.48
CA ASP A 207 0.80 2.38 -16.27
C ASP A 207 1.55 1.49 -15.28
N ILE A 208 1.04 0.28 -15.00
CA ILE A 208 1.71 -0.69 -14.12
C ILE A 208 3.06 -1.10 -14.72
N PHE A 209 3.11 -1.39 -16.02
CA PHE A 209 4.36 -1.74 -16.69
C PHE A 209 5.37 -0.59 -16.66
N GLY A 210 4.94 0.63 -16.96
CA GLY A 210 5.76 1.84 -16.91
C GLY A 210 6.31 2.09 -15.50
N ALA A 211 5.50 1.93 -14.47
CA ALA A 211 5.92 2.02 -13.08
C ALA A 211 6.97 0.96 -12.72
N MET A 212 6.80 -0.29 -13.17
CA MET A 212 7.78 -1.36 -12.95
C MET A 212 9.11 -1.09 -13.66
N VAL A 213 9.08 -0.65 -14.92
CA VAL A 213 10.29 -0.30 -15.67
C VAL A 213 11.00 0.89 -15.03
N GLY A 214 10.25 1.92 -14.63
CA GLY A 214 10.79 3.08 -13.93
C GLY A 214 11.44 2.69 -12.59
N ALA A 215 10.81 1.81 -11.81
CA ALA A 215 11.37 1.30 -10.56
C ALA A 215 12.66 0.49 -10.80
N ALA A 216 12.68 -0.38 -11.80
CA ALA A 216 13.89 -1.15 -12.15
C ALA A 216 15.04 -0.23 -12.59
N PHE A 217 14.74 0.81 -13.39
CA PHE A 217 15.73 1.79 -13.82
C PHE A 217 16.25 2.64 -12.64
N ALA A 218 15.37 3.02 -11.71
CA ALA A 218 15.78 3.73 -10.49
C ALA A 218 16.72 2.88 -9.62
N ILE A 219 16.44 1.58 -9.46
CA ILE A 219 17.33 0.64 -8.74
C ILE A 219 18.68 0.53 -9.44
N LEU A 220 18.68 0.40 -10.78
CA LEU A 220 19.92 0.33 -11.56
C LEU A 220 20.77 1.61 -11.42
N LEU A 221 20.14 2.78 -11.53
CA LEU A 221 20.83 4.06 -11.33
C LEU A 221 21.41 4.16 -9.92
N PHE A 222 20.65 3.76 -8.91
CA PHE A 222 21.14 3.74 -7.53
C PHE A 222 22.36 2.82 -7.37
N ALA A 223 22.31 1.62 -7.95
CA ALA A 223 23.43 0.67 -7.92
C ALA A 223 24.67 1.22 -8.65
N ILE A 224 24.50 1.89 -9.79
CA ILE A 224 25.59 2.54 -10.51
C ILE A 224 26.22 3.67 -9.67
N VAL A 225 25.40 4.53 -9.07
CA VAL A 225 25.87 5.61 -8.20
C VAL A 225 26.63 5.05 -7.01
N LEU A 226 26.13 3.98 -6.38
CA LEU A 226 26.81 3.29 -5.29
C LEU A 226 28.16 2.73 -5.75
N ALA A 227 28.22 2.04 -6.89
CA ALA A 227 29.46 1.47 -7.41
C ALA A 227 30.52 2.54 -7.74
N ILE A 228 30.11 3.67 -8.32
CA ILE A 228 31.01 4.81 -8.58
C ILE A 228 31.52 5.39 -7.26
N TYR A 229 30.63 5.56 -6.28
CA TYR A 229 30.98 6.10 -4.97
C TYR A 229 31.96 5.19 -4.23
N GLU A 230 31.72 3.89 -4.19
CA GLU A 230 32.61 2.89 -3.58
C GLU A 230 33.97 2.86 -4.27
N ALA A 231 34.02 2.92 -5.60
CA ALA A 231 35.27 2.95 -6.36
C ALA A 231 36.15 4.18 -6.07
N GLN A 232 35.55 5.27 -5.59
CA GLN A 232 36.25 6.51 -5.24
C GLN A 232 36.66 6.58 -3.76
N GLN A 233 36.25 5.62 -2.91
CA GLN A 233 36.61 5.67 -1.50
C GLN A 233 38.10 5.37 -1.30
N PRO A 234 38.80 6.15 -0.47
CA PRO A 234 40.17 5.83 -0.09
C PRO A 234 40.22 4.48 0.62
N ALA A 235 41.32 3.74 0.43
CA ALA A 235 41.52 2.47 1.09
C ALA A 235 41.26 2.60 2.61
N PRO A 236 40.52 1.66 3.22
CA PRO A 236 40.21 1.74 4.64
C PRO A 236 41.52 1.82 5.42
N LYS A 237 41.56 2.74 6.39
CA LYS A 237 42.72 2.91 7.26
C LYS A 237 43.00 1.57 7.92
N ARG A 238 44.12 0.92 7.55
CA ARG A 238 44.59 -0.27 8.26
C ARG A 238 44.85 0.17 9.69
N LEU A 239 44.23 -0.51 10.64
CA LEU A 239 44.54 -0.32 12.05
C LEU A 239 46.04 -0.56 12.22
N ASP A 240 46.69 0.28 13.00
CA ASP A 240 48.07 0.04 13.38
C ASP A 240 48.14 -1.33 14.07
N PRO A 241 49.24 -2.08 13.89
CA PRO A 241 49.42 -3.36 14.56
C PRO A 241 49.21 -3.18 16.08
N PRO A 242 48.55 -4.16 16.74
CA PRO A 242 48.16 -4.01 18.13
C PRO A 242 49.38 -3.75 19.01
N THR A 243 49.24 -2.79 19.93
CA THR A 243 50.30 -2.47 20.88
C THR A 243 50.48 -3.60 21.88
N SER A 244 51.66 -3.68 22.50
CA SER A 244 51.93 -4.67 23.57
C SER A 244 50.88 -4.64 24.67
N THR A 245 50.38 -3.46 25.04
CA THR A 245 49.30 -3.26 26.01
C THR A 245 47.96 -3.85 25.56
N GLN A 246 47.62 -3.75 24.28
CA GLN A 246 46.39 -4.34 23.72
C GLN A 246 46.49 -5.86 23.61
N LEU A 247 47.67 -6.38 23.29
CA LEU A 247 47.94 -7.83 23.30
C LEU A 247 47.87 -8.40 24.73
N GLU A 248 48.33 -7.64 25.72
CA GLU A 248 48.28 -8.02 27.13
C GLU A 248 46.87 -7.94 27.71
N GLN A 249 46.06 -6.96 27.31
CA GLN A 249 44.62 -6.94 27.61
C GLN A 249 43.89 -8.10 26.94
N ALA A 250 44.20 -8.39 25.67
CA ALA A 250 43.60 -9.51 24.96
C ALA A 250 43.98 -10.85 25.62
N SER A 251 45.24 -11.02 26.03
CA SER A 251 45.68 -12.24 26.72
C SER A 251 45.02 -12.39 28.11
N GLN A 252 44.82 -11.30 28.86
CA GLN A 252 44.07 -11.32 30.12
C GLN A 252 42.60 -11.69 29.92
N ILE A 253 41.92 -11.13 28.92
CA ILE A 253 40.52 -11.45 28.62
C ILE A 253 40.38 -12.90 28.17
N ILE A 254 41.31 -13.39 27.33
CA ILE A 254 41.35 -14.78 26.89
C ILE A 254 41.59 -15.72 28.08
N ALA A 255 42.53 -15.39 28.98
CA ALA A 255 42.81 -16.17 30.18
C ALA A 255 41.62 -16.20 31.16
N GLN A 256 40.90 -15.08 31.31
CA GLN A 256 39.69 -15.00 32.13
C GLN A 256 38.54 -15.86 31.57
N ASN A 257 38.43 -16.01 30.25
CA ASN A 257 37.36 -16.78 29.61
C ASN A 257 37.73 -18.26 29.33
N LEU A 258 39.02 -18.60 29.23
CA LEU A 258 39.51 -19.97 29.13
C LEU A 258 39.53 -20.69 30.48
N GLY A 259 39.54 -19.95 31.58
CA GLY A 259 39.46 -20.47 32.94
C GLY A 259 38.10 -21.04 33.33
N GLY A 260 37.26 -21.41 32.34
CA GLY A 260 36.00 -22.15 32.45
C GLY A 260 35.42 -22.14 33.85
N GLY A 261 34.49 -21.22 34.11
CA GLY A 261 33.76 -21.17 35.36
C GLY A 261 33.27 -22.55 35.76
N THR A 262 33.97 -23.15 36.72
CA THR A 262 33.50 -24.25 37.56
C THR A 262 32.70 -23.64 38.71
N GLU A 263 31.66 -22.88 38.39
CA GLU A 263 30.67 -22.39 39.33
C GLU A 263 29.33 -22.43 38.62
N ASP A 264 28.77 -23.63 38.52
CA ASP A 264 27.33 -23.94 38.54
C ASP A 264 27.17 -25.48 38.58
N GLU A 265 27.55 -26.07 39.72
CA GLU A 265 26.94 -27.29 40.28
C GLU A 265 26.36 -26.96 41.65
#